data_AF-E9I5B5-F1
#
_entry.id   AF-E9I5B5-F1
#
_cell.length_a   1.000
_cell.length_b   1.000
_cell.length_c   1.000
_cell.angle_alpha   90.00
_cell.angle_beta   90.00
_cell.angle_gamma   90.00
#
_symmetry.space_group_name_H-M   'P 1'
#
loop_
_entity.id
_entity.type
_entity.pdbx_description
1 polymer ?
#
loop_
_entity_poly.entity_id
_entity_poly.type
_entity_poly.pdbx_seq_one_letter_code
_entity_poly.pdbx_strand_id
1 'polypeptide(L)'
;MALLDGKPIVDVLINTQITLSPEARRQEFEALGIPVIQAMAYRRGDAAEWAADPQGVQLMDVPFYLAQAEYTGITDIQIAAATRKGDDQ
;
A
#
# COMPACT_ATOMS: atom_id res chain seq x y z
N MET A 1 -15.43 -9.59 -9.61
CA MET A 1 -15.26 -8.23 -10.15
C MET A 1 -16.04 -7.27 -9.25
N ALA A 2 -15.53 -6.08 -8.93
CA ALA A 2 -16.17 -5.12 -8.04
C ALA A 2 -17.39 -4.42 -8.68
N LEU A 3 -18.50 -5.16 -8.76
CA LEU A 3 -19.75 -4.74 -9.39
C LEU A 3 -20.86 -4.55 -8.35
N LEU A 4 -21.69 -3.53 -8.55
CA LEU A 4 -23.01 -3.39 -7.92
C LEU A 4 -24.05 -3.24 -9.04
N ASP A 5 -25.08 -4.09 -9.04
CA ASP A 5 -26.10 -4.14 -10.10
C ASP A 5 -25.50 -4.28 -11.52
N GLY A 6 -24.42 -5.04 -11.64
CA GLY A 6 -23.70 -5.24 -12.91
C GLY A 6 -22.85 -4.05 -13.38
N LYS A 7 -22.75 -2.98 -12.57
CA LYS A 7 -21.94 -1.79 -12.88
C LYS A 7 -20.68 -1.76 -12.03
N PRO A 8 -19.49 -1.44 -12.60
CA PRO A 8 -18.31 -1.15 -11.81
C PRO A 8 -18.59 -0.02 -10.82
N ILE A 9 -18.24 -0.23 -9.55
CA ILE A 9 -18.38 0.80 -8.50
C ILE A 9 -17.05 1.42 -8.09
N VAL A 10 -15.94 0.80 -8.49
CA VAL A 10 -14.58 1.25 -8.24
C VAL A 10 -13.70 0.86 -9.43
N ASP A 11 -12.76 1.74 -9.77
CA ASP A 11 -11.79 1.47 -10.85
C ASP A 11 -10.43 1.02 -10.31
N VAL A 12 -10.06 1.42 -9.09
CA VAL A 12 -8.76 1.14 -8.44
C VAL A 12 -8.95 1.03 -6.93
N LEU A 13 -8.20 0.13 -6.28
CA LEU A 13 -8.09 0.04 -4.82
C LEU A 13 -6.72 0.55 -4.35
N ILE A 14 -6.70 1.40 -3.33
CA ILE A 14 -5.47 1.82 -2.64
C ILE A 14 -5.37 1.05 -1.32
N ASN A 15 -4.40 0.15 -1.21
CA ASN A 15 -4.08 -0.53 0.04
C ASN A 15 -3.11 0.30 0.87
N THR A 16 -3.52 0.70 2.09
CA THR A 16 -2.66 1.42 3.04
C THR A 16 -2.17 0.54 4.19
N GLN A 17 -2.58 -0.73 4.21
CA GLN A 17 -2.29 -1.67 5.27
C GLN A 17 -1.13 -2.59 4.90
N ILE A 18 -0.48 -3.16 5.91
CA ILE A 18 0.45 -4.28 5.70
C ILE A 18 -0.26 -5.44 5.01
N THR A 19 0.43 -6.09 4.09
CA THR A 19 -0.05 -7.32 3.46
C THR A 19 0.40 -8.51 4.29
N LEU A 20 -0.58 -9.26 4.81
CA LEU A 20 -0.40 -10.53 5.51
C LEU A 20 -1.18 -11.61 4.77
N SER A 21 -0.82 -12.87 4.96
CA SER A 21 -1.48 -14.02 4.30
C SER A 21 -1.54 -13.87 2.78
N PRO A 22 -0.37 -13.76 2.11
CA PRO A 22 -0.28 -13.34 0.72
C PRO A 22 -1.15 -14.16 -0.24
N GLU A 23 -1.21 -15.49 -0.12
CA GLU A 23 -2.01 -16.29 -1.04
C GLU A 23 -3.52 -15.99 -0.95
N ALA A 24 -4.05 -15.82 0.26
CA ALA A 24 -5.45 -15.46 0.45
C ALA A 24 -5.74 -14.06 -0.13
N ARG A 25 -4.82 -13.12 0.06
CA ARG A 25 -4.98 -11.76 -0.43
C ARG A 25 -4.88 -11.67 -1.96
N ARG A 26 -4.01 -12.48 -2.57
CA ARG A 26 -3.91 -12.62 -4.03
C ARG A 26 -5.25 -13.08 -4.63
N GLN A 27 -5.85 -14.13 -4.07
CA GLN A 27 -7.15 -14.65 -4.52
C GLN A 27 -8.26 -13.60 -4.38
N GLU A 28 -8.26 -12.83 -3.30
CA GLU A 28 -9.21 -11.73 -3.08
C GLU A 28 -9.07 -10.64 -4.17
N PHE A 29 -7.84 -10.19 -4.46
CA PHE A 29 -7.59 -9.16 -5.46
C PHE A 29 -7.88 -9.63 -6.89
N GLU A 30 -7.53 -10.88 -7.23
CA GLU A 30 -7.93 -11.51 -8.48
C GLU A 30 -9.46 -11.54 -8.62
N ALA A 31 -10.18 -11.85 -7.54
CA ALA A 31 -11.64 -11.85 -7.53
C ALA A 31 -12.23 -10.44 -7.65
N LEU A 32 -11.60 -9.40 -7.10
CA LEU A 32 -12.01 -8.01 -7.29
C LEU A 32 -11.87 -7.57 -8.75
N GLY A 33 -10.84 -8.05 -9.46
CA GLY A 33 -10.66 -7.81 -10.90
C GLY A 33 -10.39 -6.35 -11.25
N ILE A 34 -9.82 -5.58 -10.31
CA ILE A 34 -9.42 -4.18 -10.48
C ILE A 34 -7.95 -4.02 -10.06
N PRO A 35 -7.21 -3.02 -10.58
CA PRO A 35 -5.90 -2.67 -10.10
C PRO A 35 -5.90 -2.38 -8.59
N VAL A 36 -4.89 -2.91 -7.89
CA VAL A 36 -4.61 -2.58 -6.49
C VAL A 36 -3.23 -1.95 -6.43
N ILE A 37 -3.13 -0.78 -5.81
CA ILE A 37 -1.85 -0.09 -5.57
C ILE A 37 -1.57 0.01 -4.07
N GLN A 38 -0.28 0.05 -3.70
CA GLN A 38 0.11 0.21 -2.30
C GLN A 38 0.44 1.67 -2.00
N ALA A 39 -0.01 2.15 -0.85
CA ALA A 39 0.49 3.36 -0.24
C ALA A 39 0.95 3.07 1.20
N MET A 40 1.98 3.77 1.65
CA MET A 40 2.41 3.74 3.05
C MET A 40 2.82 5.12 3.55
N ALA A 41 2.82 5.28 4.88
CA ALA A 41 3.33 6.46 5.53
C ALA A 41 4.82 6.29 5.88
N TYR A 42 5.60 7.34 5.68
CA TYR A 42 6.93 7.48 6.26
C TYR A 42 6.80 7.81 7.75
N ARG A 43 7.21 6.88 8.62
CA ARG A 43 6.98 6.93 10.08
C ARG A 43 8.20 7.35 10.91
N ARG A 44 9.22 7.95 10.27
CA ARG A 44 10.48 8.34 10.94
C ARG A 44 10.73 9.84 10.94
N GLY A 45 9.83 10.61 10.36
CA GLY A 45 9.97 12.04 10.24
C GLY A 45 8.92 12.63 9.33
N ASP A 46 9.07 13.92 9.06
CA ASP A 46 8.22 14.65 8.12
C ASP A 46 8.61 14.42 6.66
N ALA A 47 7.94 15.13 5.75
CA ALA A 47 8.17 15.02 4.31
C ALA A 47 9.57 15.49 3.87
N ALA A 48 10.18 16.44 4.58
CA ALA A 48 11.53 16.91 4.27
C ALA A 48 12.57 15.89 4.71
N GLU A 49 12.35 15.26 5.87
CA GLU A 49 13.18 14.15 6.34
C GLU A 49 13.08 12.94 5.39
N TRP A 50 11.88 12.60 4.90
CA TRP A 50 11.71 11.58 3.86
C TRP A 50 12.44 11.92 2.56
N ALA A 51 12.31 13.16 2.07
CA ALA A 51 12.97 13.59 0.84
C ALA A 51 14.51 13.56 0.94
N ALA A 52 15.06 13.66 2.15
CA ALA A 52 16.49 13.55 2.43
C ALA A 52 16.95 12.13 2.75
N ASP A 53 16.03 11.17 2.96
CA ASP A 53 16.34 9.78 3.26
C ASP A 53 16.75 9.04 1.98
N PRO A 54 18.02 8.59 1.85
CA PRO A 54 18.49 7.92 0.64
C PRO A 54 17.84 6.55 0.43
N GLN A 55 17.22 5.96 1.45
CA GLN A 55 16.48 4.70 1.34
C GLN A 55 15.01 4.97 1.02
N GLY A 56 14.41 6.01 1.59
CA GLY A 56 13.01 6.41 1.43
C GLY A 56 11.97 5.42 1.98
N VAL A 57 12.34 4.14 2.08
CA VAL A 57 11.59 3.02 2.66
C VAL A 57 12.52 2.26 3.60
N GLN A 58 12.03 1.97 4.80
CA GLN A 58 12.82 1.24 5.79
C GLN A 58 12.86 -0.26 5.49
N LEU A 59 14.02 -0.88 5.69
CA LEU A 59 14.22 -2.31 5.43
C LEU A 59 13.23 -3.22 6.19
N MET A 60 12.80 -2.82 7.38
CA MET A 60 11.82 -3.57 8.17
C MET A 60 10.40 -3.56 7.58
N ASP A 61 10.06 -2.55 6.78
CA ASP A 61 8.76 -2.41 6.14
C ASP A 61 8.69 -3.15 4.79
N VAL A 62 9.85 -3.40 4.17
CA VAL A 62 9.97 -4.07 2.86
C VAL A 62 9.21 -5.41 2.81
N PRO A 63 9.31 -6.33 3.80
CA PRO A 63 8.59 -7.59 3.72
C PRO A 63 7.06 -7.45 3.70
N PHE A 64 6.50 -6.36 4.24
CA PHE A 64 5.06 -6.21 4.47
C PHE A 64 4.37 -5.26 3.48
N TYR A 65 5.05 -4.19 3.10
CA TYR A 65 4.52 -3.19 2.17
C TYR A 65 5.05 -3.38 0.75
N LEU A 66 6.17 -4.09 0.55
CA LEU A 66 6.74 -4.38 -0.77
C LEU A 66 6.64 -5.84 -1.14
N ALA A 67 7.51 -6.71 -0.62
CA ALA A 67 7.68 -8.06 -1.15
C ALA A 67 6.38 -8.90 -1.08
N GLN A 68 5.68 -8.88 0.07
CA GLN A 68 4.38 -9.56 0.16
C GLN A 68 3.31 -8.89 -0.69
N ALA A 69 3.29 -7.55 -0.76
CA ALA A 69 2.31 -6.82 -1.57
C ALA A 69 2.46 -7.15 -3.06
N GLU A 70 3.68 -7.11 -3.59
CA GLU A 70 4.00 -7.48 -4.98
C GLU A 70 3.60 -8.92 -5.29
N TYR A 71 3.87 -9.86 -4.38
CA TYR A 71 3.45 -11.25 -4.54
C TYR A 71 1.92 -11.40 -4.70
N THR A 72 1.14 -10.52 -4.07
CA THR A 72 -0.33 -10.52 -4.20
C THR A 72 -0.86 -9.84 -5.45
N GLY A 73 0.01 -9.28 -6.29
CA GLY A 73 -0.37 -8.51 -7.47
C GLY A 73 -0.67 -7.03 -7.18
N ILE A 74 -0.32 -6.51 -5.99
CA ILE A 74 -0.33 -5.07 -5.73
C ILE A 74 0.83 -4.43 -6.50
N THR A 75 0.59 -3.25 -7.09
CA THR A 75 1.55 -2.53 -7.94
C THR A 75 1.81 -1.10 -7.45
N ASP A 76 2.79 -0.41 -8.07
CA ASP A 76 3.07 1.03 -7.88
C ASP A 76 3.11 1.50 -6.43
N ILE A 77 4.03 0.96 -5.65
CA ILE A 77 4.14 1.23 -4.20
C ILE A 77 4.62 2.67 -3.94
N GLN A 78 3.79 3.47 -3.27
CA GLN A 78 4.04 4.89 -3.00
C GLN A 78 4.22 5.22 -1.51
N ILE A 79 5.09 6.19 -1.22
CA ILE A 79 5.02 6.96 0.04
C ILE A 79 3.98 8.06 -0.16
N ALA A 80 2.86 8.00 0.57
CA ALA A 80 1.73 8.91 0.39
C ALA A 80 1.51 9.86 1.58
N ALA A 81 2.24 9.66 2.67
CA ALA A 81 2.15 10.49 3.88
C ALA A 81 3.47 10.46 4.65
N ALA A 82 3.70 11.47 5.49
CA ALA A 82 4.77 11.52 6.49
C ALA A 82 4.21 12.10 7.78
N THR A 83 4.65 11.60 8.93
CA THR A 83 4.13 12.03 10.24
C THR A 83 5.08 13.06 10.87
N ARG A 84 4.61 14.29 11.12
CA ARG A 84 5.42 15.29 11.84
C ARG A 84 5.45 14.96 13.32
N LYS A 85 6.54 15.32 14.01
CA LYS A 85 6.59 15.30 15.49
C LYS A 85 5.43 16.14 16.04
N GLY A 86 4.45 15.49 16.67
CA GLY A 86 3.24 16.11 17.22
C GLY A 86 1.93 15.74 16.51
N ASP A 87 1.99 15.02 15.39
CA ASP A 87 0.80 14.47 14.70
C ASP A 87 0.37 13.09 15.27
N ASP A 88 1.05 12.57 16.29
CA ASP A 88 0.69 11.32 16.97
C ASP A 88 -0.65 11.51 17.73
N GLN A 89 -1.75 11.01 17.15
CA GLN A 89 -3.05 10.82 17.80
C GLN A 89 -3.21 9.38 18.26
#